data_AF-C0E6S1-F1
#
_entry.id   AF-C0E6S1-F1
#
_cell.length_a   1.000
_cell.length_b   1.000
_cell.length_c   1.000
_cell.angle_alpha   90.00
_cell.angle_beta   90.00
_cell.angle_gamma   90.00
#
_symmetry.space_group_name_H-M   'P 1'
#
loop_
_entity.id
_entity.type
_entity.pdbx_description
1 polymer ?
#
loop_
_entity_poly.entity_id
_entity_poly.type
_entity_poly.pdbx_seq_one_letter_code
_entity_poly.pdbx_strand_id
1 'polypeptide(L)' 'MLALLAAAISNPAALESLNQRYTTWQRRLDHDGIPPHVATLVRCAIDGLWLAETFDLAAPNPATRSRMLAELEKLID' A
#
# COMPACT_ATOMS: atom_id res chain seq x y z
N MET A 1 9.24 6.49 7.07
CA MET A 1 8.51 6.24 8.34
C MET A 1 8.51 7.47 9.25
N LEU A 2 9.67 8.04 9.61
CA LEU A 2 9.76 9.27 10.42
C LEU A 2 9.04 10.49 9.82
N ALA A 3 9.05 10.68 8.50
CA ALA A 3 8.34 11.80 7.86
C ALA A 3 6.80 11.61 7.81
N LEU A 4 6.32 10.38 7.60
CA LEU A 4 4.89 10.07 7.64
C LEU A 4 4.35 10.12 9.07
N LEU A 5 5.14 9.61 10.03
CA LEU A 5 4.87 9.74 11.46
C LEU A 5 4.96 11.21 11.91
N ALA A 6 5.94 11.98 11.45
CA ALA A 6 6.04 13.41 11.75
C ALA A 6 4.84 14.18 11.18
N ALA A 7 4.42 13.93 9.94
CA ALA A 7 3.22 14.52 9.36
C ALA A 7 1.94 14.11 10.11
N ALA A 8 1.84 12.84 10.53
CA ALA A 8 0.76 12.33 11.37
C ALA A 8 0.72 13.00 12.75
N ILE A 9 1.88 13.28 13.34
CA ILE A 9 2.03 13.98 14.63
C ILE A 9 1.78 15.49 14.48
N SER A 10 2.18 16.11 13.36
CA SER A 10 2.08 17.55 13.12
C SER A 10 0.70 18.01 12.64
N ASN A 11 -0.12 17.13 12.05
CA ASN A 11 -1.47 17.47 11.61
C ASN A 11 -2.45 16.28 11.73
N PRO A 12 -3.12 16.13 12.89
CA PRO A 12 -4.07 15.04 13.15
C PRO A 12 -5.22 14.99 12.14
N ALA A 13 -5.71 16.16 11.70
CA ALA A 13 -6.82 16.24 10.74
C ALA A 13 -6.43 15.73 9.34
N ALA A 14 -5.16 15.94 8.93
CA ALA A 14 -4.66 15.39 7.67
C ALA A 14 -4.55 13.86 7.72
N LEU A 15 -4.12 13.31 8.86
CA LEU A 15 -4.08 11.86 9.07
C LEU A 15 -5.48 11.25 9.07
N GLU A 16 -6.44 11.91 9.71
CA GLU A 16 -7.84 11.47 9.72
C GLU A 16 -8.43 11.45 8.30
N SER A 17 -8.22 12.50 7.51
CA SER A 17 -8.66 12.54 6.11
C SER A 17 -8.02 11.42 5.27
N LEU A 18 -6.74 11.15 5.48
CA LEU A 18 -6.05 10.04 4.82
C LEU A 18 -6.66 8.69 5.23
N ASN A 19 -6.91 8.48 6.51
CA ASN A 19 -7.52 7.26 7.03
C ASN A 19 -8.92 7.05 6.45
N GLN A 20 -9.73 8.11 6.33
CA GLN A 20 -11.06 8.03 5.71
C GLN A 20 -10.98 7.58 4.24
N ARG A 21 -9.98 8.05 3.48
CA ARG A 21 -9.75 7.60 2.10
C ARG A 21 -9.35 6.13 2.05
N TYR A 22 -8.38 5.72 2.86
CA TYR A 22 -7.97 4.30 2.94
C TYR A 22 -9.12 3.39 3.36
N THR A 23 -9.95 3.81 4.32
CA THR A 23 -11.17 3.08 4.72
C THR A 23 -12.15 2.93 3.55
N THR A 24 -12.33 4.00 2.76
CA THR A 24 -13.21 3.97 1.59
C THR A 24 -12.68 3.02 0.50
N TRP A 25 -11.38 3.04 0.24
CA TRP A 25 -10.75 2.12 -0.72
C TRP A 25 -10.78 0.68 -0.24
N GLN A 26 -10.48 0.43 1.04
CA GLN A 26 -10.55 -0.90 1.63
C GLN A 26 -11.96 -1.48 1.50
N ARG A 27 -13.00 -0.69 1.79
CA ARG A 27 -14.38 -1.14 1.64
C ARG A 27 -14.73 -1.52 0.19
N ARG A 28 -14.09 -0.90 -0.81
CA ARG A 28 -14.26 -1.31 -2.21
C ARG A 28 -13.57 -2.64 -2.50
N LEU A 29 -12.36 -2.83 -1.96
CA LEU A 29 -11.62 -4.09 -2.06
C LEU A 29 -12.34 -5.23 -1.35
N ASP A 30 -13.02 -4.97 -0.23
CA ASP A 30 -13.80 -6.00 0.48
C ASP A 30 -15.00 -6.53 -0.35
N HIS A 31 -15.33 -5.87 -1.46
CA HIS A 31 -16.45 -6.20 -2.33
C HIS A 31 -16.05 -6.37 -3.81
N ASP A 32 -14.76 -6.52 -4.13
CA ASP A 32 -14.27 -6.63 -5.51
C ASP A 32 -14.30 -8.07 -6.08
N GLY A 33 -14.66 -9.06 -5.26
CA GLY A 33 -14.72 -10.47 -5.64
C GLY A 33 -13.46 -11.27 -5.27
N ILE A 34 -12.40 -10.61 -4.82
CA ILE A 34 -11.17 -11.24 -4.30
C ILE A 34 -11.37 -11.50 -2.80
N PRO A 35 -10.83 -12.60 -2.23
CA PRO A 35 -10.86 -12.80 -0.79
C PRO A 35 -10.27 -11.58 -0.05
N PRO A 36 -10.97 -10.96 0.93
CA PRO A 36 -10.56 -9.67 1.48
C PRO A 36 -9.14 -9.60 2.06
N HIS A 37 -8.66 -10.72 2.63
CA HIS A 37 -7.30 -10.83 3.14
C HIS A 37 -6.23 -10.83 2.03
N VAL A 38 -6.55 -11.38 0.86
CA VAL A 38 -5.69 -11.37 -0.34
C VAL A 38 -5.63 -9.96 -0.92
N ALA A 39 -6.77 -9.31 -1.13
CA ALA A 39 -6.81 -7.94 -1.62
C ALA A 39 -6.05 -6.97 -0.68
N THR A 40 -6.17 -7.18 0.64
CA THR A 40 -5.42 -6.42 1.65
C THR A 40 -3.92 -6.70 1.58
N LEU A 41 -3.51 -7.96 1.42
CA LEU A 41 -2.10 -8.34 1.30
C LEU A 41 -1.46 -7.66 0.08
N VAL A 42 -2.13 -7.71 -1.07
CA VAL A 42 -1.66 -7.09 -2.32
C VAL A 42 -1.57 -5.57 -2.15
N ARG A 43 -2.61 -4.92 -1.60
CA ARG A 43 -2.57 -3.48 -1.30
C ARG A 43 -1.38 -3.11 -0.43
N CYS A 44 -1.17 -3.81 0.69
CA CYS A 44 -0.06 -3.54 1.60
C CYS A 44 1.31 -3.74 0.93
N ALA A 45 1.47 -4.75 0.07
CA ALA A 45 2.70 -4.97 -0.67
C ALA A 45 2.99 -3.84 -1.68
N ILE A 46 1.96 -3.37 -2.39
CA ILE A 46 2.07 -2.24 -3.32
C ILE A 46 2.35 -0.93 -2.57
N ASP A 47 1.66 -0.68 -1.44
CA ASP A 47 1.90 0.50 -0.59
C ASP A 47 3.36 0.53 -0.09
N GLY A 48 3.88 -0.63 0.34
CA GLY A 48 5.27 -0.78 0.77
C GLY A 48 6.29 -0.61 -0.36
N LEU A 49 6.00 -1.14 -1.56
CA LEU A 49 6.83 -0.95 -2.74
C LEU A 49 6.89 0.52 -3.15
N TRP A 50 5.73 1.19 -3.21
CA TRP A 50 5.65 2.61 -3.51
C TRP A 50 6.43 3.46 -2.50
N LEU A 51 6.33 3.12 -1.21
CA LEU A 51 7.07 3.80 -0.15
C LEU A 51 8.59 3.63 -0.33
N ALA A 52 9.05 2.40 -0.63
CA ALA A 52 10.46 2.12 -0.85
C ALA A 52 11.02 2.89 -2.06
N GLU A 53 10.27 2.95 -3.16
CA GLU A 53 10.65 3.66 -4.38
C GLU A 53 10.63 5.18 -4.21
N THR A 54 9.61 5.72 -3.54
CA THR A 54 9.42 7.18 -3.39
C THR A 54 10.48 7.82 -2.50
N PHE A 55 10.95 7.08 -1.49
CA PHE A 55 11.86 7.60 -0.46
C PHE A 55 13.27 6.98 -0.53
N ASP A 56 13.57 6.21 -1.59
CA ASP A 56 14.83 5.49 -1.78
C ASP A 56 15.21 4.60 -0.56
N LEU A 57 14.20 3.93 0.01
CA LEU A 57 14.37 3.08 1.20
C LEU A 57 14.67 1.64 0.79
N ALA A 58 15.88 1.42 0.27
CA ALA A 58 16.29 0.13 -0.29
C ALA A 58 15.33 -0.36 -1.38
N ALA A 59 15.02 0.51 -2.34
CA ALA A 59 14.15 0.18 -3.46
C ALA A 59 14.67 -1.07 -4.20
N PRO A 60 13.80 -2.04 -4.54
CA PRO A 60 14.22 -3.22 -5.26
C PRO A 60 14.76 -2.82 -6.63
N ASN A 61 15.79 -3.53 -7.09
CA ASN A 61 16.24 -3.36 -8.47
C ASN A 61 15.10 -3.75 -9.46
N PRO A 62 15.15 -3.27 -10.72
CA PRO A 62 14.08 -3.48 -11.67
C PRO A 62 13.67 -4.95 -11.87
N ALA A 63 14.63 -5.87 -11.87
CA ALA A 63 14.34 -7.30 -12.05
C ALA A 63 13.59 -7.90 -10.86
N THR A 64 13.95 -7.51 -9.63
CA THR A 64 13.25 -7.94 -8.42
C THR A 64 11.85 -7.31 -8.36
N ARG A 65 11.73 -6.02 -8.70
CA ARG A 65 10.44 -5.33 -8.80
C ARG A 65 9.47 -6.04 -9.75
N SER A 66 9.92 -6.38 -10.96
CA SER A 66 9.07 -7.09 -11.93
C SER A 66 8.61 -8.46 -11.42
N ARG A 67 9.49 -9.22 -10.75
CA ARG A 67 9.10 -10.49 -10.12
C ARG A 67 8.08 -10.31 -9.00
N MET A 68 8.26 -9.29 -8.15
CA MET A 68 7.30 -8.98 -7.09
C MET A 68 5.92 -8.69 -7.67
N LEU A 69 5.82 -7.86 -8.71
CA LEU A 69 4.54 -7.56 -9.35
C LEU A 69 3.91 -8.82 -9.96
N ALA A 70 4.69 -9.64 -10.65
CA ALA A 70 4.20 -10.91 -11.21
C ALA A 70 3.70 -11.89 -10.13
N GLU A 71 4.31 -11.94 -8.95
CA GLU A 71 3.80 -12.76 -7.84
C GLU A 71 2.52 -12.18 -7.24
N LEU A 72 2.38 -10.86 -7.18
CA LEU A 72 1.16 -10.21 -6.69
C LEU A 72 -0.02 -10.41 -7.64
N GLU A 73 0.22 -10.39 -8.96
CA GLU A 73 -0.80 -10.66 -9.99
C GLU A 73 -1.41 -12.06 -9.82
N LYS A 74 -0.58 -13.08 -9.58
CA LYS A 74 -1.06 -14.46 -9.35
C LYS A 74 -1.97 -14.62 -8.12
N LEU A 75 -1.97 -13.66 -7.20
CA LEU A 75 -2.84 -13.70 -6.03
C LEU A 75 -4.26 -13.21 -6.35
N ILE A 76 -4.44 -12.48 -7.46
CA ILE A 76 -5.71 -11.84 -7.83
C ILE A 76 -6.29 -12.35 -9.16
N ASP A 77 -5.55 -13.21 -9.86
CA ASP A 77 -6.02 -14.03 -11.00
C ASP A 77 -6.88 -15.21 -10.54
#